data_AF-A0A7S0W365-F1
#
_entry.id   AF-A0A7S0W365-F1
#
_cell.length_a   1.000
_cell.length_b   1.000
_cell.length_c   1.000
_cell.angle_alpha   90.00
_cell.angle_beta   90.00
_cell.angle_gamma   90.00
#
_symmetry.space_group_name_H-M   'P 1'
#
loop_
_entity.id
_entity.type
_entity.pdbx_description
1 polymer ?
#
loop_
_entity_poly.entity_id
_entity_poly.type
_entity_poly.pdbx_seq_one_letter_code
_entity_poly.pdbx_strand_id
1 'polypeptide(L)'
;RIQAGMGWRPAKLRWSLNFVLGVLGGCLAGAVGEPSPTSSGSVLGTLKPVRGVSIDRFMGHWYEVGRLDRSRSQAGQSGNRAIYTVAGSGDDQYIEATNFYRKEGTGDREHVANARAWPIEDTSNGVWWFSVLRLIQFRWALLALDPDYQWCVAGNPKLQNLWYLSRTPHVSPAVWRRMQGVARDNGFDIRDVERTAQPLAGPGAPAGSGAGQAGCISWPEWAAEMGSLARGLFSTEGGPTG
;
A
#
# COMPACT_ATOMS: atom_id res chain seq x y z
N ARG A 1 13.53 17.02 1.28
CA ARG A 1 14.40 15.82 1.15
C ARG A 1 13.96 14.84 2.22
N ILE A 2 13.19 13.83 1.84
CA ILE A 2 12.74 12.76 2.74
C ILE A 2 13.98 11.90 3.06
N GLN A 3 14.48 11.91 4.29
CA GLN A 3 15.67 11.14 4.67
C GLN A 3 15.34 9.64 4.79
N ALA A 4 16.29 8.80 4.35
CA ALA A 4 16.28 7.37 4.63
C ALA A 4 16.53 7.15 6.13
N GLY A 5 15.44 7.07 6.89
CA GLY A 5 15.41 6.90 8.35
C GLY A 5 14.01 7.14 8.92
N MET A 6 12.99 7.01 8.08
CA MET A 6 11.58 7.32 8.38
C MET A 6 10.86 6.08 8.92
N GLY A 7 11.56 5.34 9.78
CA GLY A 7 11.06 4.12 10.41
C GLY A 7 9.76 4.36 11.12
N TRP A 8 8.79 3.53 10.79
CA TRP A 8 7.59 3.37 11.60
C TRP A 8 8.01 3.09 13.05
N ARG A 9 7.85 4.08 13.92
CA ARG A 9 7.88 3.87 15.36
C ARG A 9 6.46 3.50 15.78
N PRO A 10 6.19 2.27 16.26
CA PRO A 10 4.90 1.99 16.88
C PRO A 10 4.65 3.06 17.93
N ALA A 11 3.42 3.56 18.01
CA ALA A 11 3.03 4.51 19.05
C ALA A 11 3.49 3.91 20.39
N LYS A 12 4.53 4.51 21.00
CA LYS A 12 4.96 4.12 22.33
C LYS A 12 3.79 4.42 23.24
N LEU A 13 3.04 3.38 23.63
CA LEU A 13 2.19 3.41 24.79
C LEU A 13 3.12 3.77 25.95
N ARG A 14 3.12 5.04 26.35
CA ARG A 14 3.89 5.55 27.48
C ARG A 14 3.33 4.87 28.73
N TRP A 15 3.82 3.69 29.05
CA TRP A 15 3.89 3.26 30.43
C TRP A 15 4.92 4.18 31.08
N SER A 16 4.45 5.23 31.73
CA SER A 16 5.24 5.96 32.71
C SER A 16 5.55 4.98 33.85
N LEU A 17 6.65 4.25 33.71
CA LEU A 17 7.19 3.40 34.76
C LEU A 17 7.85 4.34 35.77
N ASN A 18 7.10 4.72 36.80
CA ASN A 18 7.69 5.34 37.98
C ASN A 18 8.65 4.33 38.60
N PHE A 19 9.92 4.72 38.62
CA PHE A 19 11.01 4.01 39.25
C PHE A 19 10.81 4.06 40.77
N VAL A 20 10.61 2.92 41.42
CA VAL A 20 10.88 2.74 42.85
C VAL A 20 11.68 1.45 43.01
N LEU A 21 12.95 1.63 43.41
CA LEU A 21 13.88 0.59 43.82
C LEU A 21 13.45 -0.02 45.16
N GLY A 22 13.63 -1.34 45.32
CA GLY A 22 13.41 -2.02 46.60
C GLY A 22 13.72 -3.52 46.59
N VAL A 23 15.01 -3.85 46.52
CA VAL A 23 15.78 -4.99 47.08
C VAL A 23 15.04 -6.27 47.52
N LEU A 24 15.46 -7.45 47.02
CA LEU A 24 16.10 -8.57 47.77
C LEU A 24 15.94 -9.94 47.07
N GLY A 25 17.07 -10.60 46.82
CA GLY A 25 17.23 -12.03 47.12
C GLY A 25 17.16 -13.05 45.97
N GLY A 26 18.26 -13.79 45.78
CA GLY A 26 18.17 -15.23 45.54
C GLY A 26 18.70 -15.73 44.19
N CYS A 27 19.88 -16.35 44.23
CA CYS A 27 20.47 -17.18 43.19
C CYS A 27 19.50 -18.25 42.63
N LEU A 28 19.62 -18.55 41.33
CA LEU A 28 19.83 -19.92 40.83
C LEU A 28 20.28 -19.86 39.36
N ALA A 29 21.47 -20.38 39.09
CA ALA A 29 22.03 -20.56 37.76
C ALA A 29 21.22 -21.65 37.02
N GLY A 30 20.38 -21.23 36.07
CA GLY A 30 19.82 -22.11 35.05
C GLY A 30 20.40 -21.69 33.70
N ALA A 31 21.14 -22.58 33.05
CA ALA A 31 21.57 -22.40 31.67
C ALA A 31 20.33 -22.36 30.77
N VAL A 32 19.83 -21.16 30.50
CA VAL A 32 18.82 -20.94 29.45
C VAL A 32 19.59 -20.99 28.14
N GLY A 33 19.39 -22.06 27.38
CA GLY A 33 19.89 -22.15 26.01
C GLY A 33 19.45 -20.88 25.26
N GLU A 34 20.43 -20.18 24.67
CA GLU A 34 20.14 -19.03 23.83
C GLU A 34 19.11 -19.47 22.78
N PRO A 35 17.96 -18.78 22.67
CA PRO A 35 17.07 -19.02 21.55
C PRO A 35 17.87 -18.69 20.29
N SER A 36 18.18 -19.71 19.50
CA SER A 36 18.72 -19.53 18.16
C SER A 36 17.82 -18.53 17.42
N PRO A 37 18.37 -17.60 16.62
CA PRO A 37 17.56 -16.64 15.90
C PRO A 37 16.61 -17.41 14.98
N THR A 38 15.36 -17.53 15.40
CA THR A 38 14.28 -18.05 14.57
C THR A 38 14.29 -17.21 13.31
N SER A 39 14.54 -17.86 12.17
CA SER A 39 14.53 -17.23 10.85
C SER A 39 13.27 -16.39 10.73
N SER A 40 13.44 -15.07 10.85
CA SER A 40 12.37 -14.11 10.64
C SER A 40 11.92 -14.31 9.20
N GLY A 41 10.74 -14.89 9.01
CA GLY A 41 10.14 -15.03 7.68
C GLY A 41 10.22 -13.68 6.99
N SER A 42 10.88 -13.64 5.83
CA SER A 42 11.07 -12.44 5.03
C SER A 42 9.76 -11.63 4.99
N VAL A 43 9.81 -10.37 5.42
CA VAL A 43 8.68 -9.41 5.35
C VAL A 43 8.09 -9.31 3.93
N LEU A 44 8.86 -9.77 2.94
CA LEU A 44 8.57 -9.72 1.52
C LEU A 44 8.12 -11.06 0.93
N GLY A 45 8.13 -12.15 1.70
CA GLY A 45 7.95 -13.49 1.15
C GLY A 45 8.95 -13.74 0.02
N THR A 46 8.45 -14.05 -1.17
CA THR A 46 9.22 -14.30 -2.40
C THR A 46 9.45 -13.07 -3.27
N LEU A 47 8.92 -11.89 -2.88
CA LEU A 47 8.99 -10.68 -3.70
C LEU A 47 10.40 -10.11 -3.80
N LYS A 48 10.73 -9.56 -4.97
CA LYS A 48 12.00 -8.89 -5.27
C LYS A 48 11.73 -7.41 -5.54
N PRO A 49 11.62 -6.56 -4.50
CA PRO A 49 11.37 -5.15 -4.70
C PRO A 49 12.55 -4.44 -5.35
N VAL A 50 12.27 -3.41 -6.14
CA VAL A 50 13.28 -2.47 -6.63
C VAL A 50 13.93 -1.74 -5.46
N ARG A 51 15.19 -1.34 -5.63
CA ARG A 51 15.94 -0.56 -4.64
C ARG A 51 16.21 0.84 -5.18
N GLY A 52 16.35 1.80 -4.28
CA GLY A 52 16.77 3.16 -4.62
C GLY A 52 15.65 4.02 -5.19
N VAL A 53 14.42 3.86 -4.67
CA VAL A 53 13.28 4.67 -5.13
C VAL A 53 13.43 6.10 -4.61
N SER A 54 13.45 7.05 -5.54
CA SER A 54 13.38 8.48 -5.24
C SER A 54 11.92 8.84 -4.95
N ILE A 55 11.63 9.17 -3.69
CA ILE A 55 10.27 9.52 -3.27
C ILE A 55 9.77 10.74 -4.05
N ASP A 56 10.61 11.77 -4.16
CA ASP A 56 10.27 13.03 -4.84
C ASP A 56 9.84 12.78 -6.30
N ARG A 57 10.48 11.84 -7.01
CA ARG A 57 10.10 11.47 -8.39
C ARG A 57 8.87 10.56 -8.46
N PHE A 58 8.57 9.82 -7.40
CA PHE A 58 7.40 8.92 -7.34
C PHE A 58 6.10 9.69 -7.09
N MET A 59 6.16 10.87 -6.47
CA MET A 59 4.98 11.70 -6.19
C MET A 59 4.19 12.09 -7.44
N GLY A 60 2.98 12.61 -7.22
CA GLY A 60 2.06 13.02 -8.26
C GLY A 60 1.09 11.93 -8.69
N HIS A 61 0.58 12.06 -9.91
CA HIS A 61 -0.53 11.27 -10.43
C HIS A 61 -0.08 9.92 -11.00
N TRP A 62 -0.86 8.89 -10.71
CA TRP A 62 -0.74 7.56 -11.28
C TRP A 62 -2.12 7.03 -11.66
N TYR A 63 -2.27 6.52 -12.85
CA TYR A 63 -3.43 5.78 -13.31
C TYR A 63 -3.22 4.30 -13.03
N GLU A 64 -4.23 3.63 -12.49
CA GLU A 64 -4.26 2.17 -12.44
C GLU A 64 -4.67 1.65 -13.82
N VAL A 65 -3.76 1.00 -14.52
CA VAL A 65 -4.03 0.46 -15.87
C VAL A 65 -4.37 -1.02 -15.85
N GLY A 66 -4.13 -1.68 -14.72
CA GLY A 66 -4.54 -3.05 -14.48
C GLY A 66 -4.27 -3.48 -13.06
N ARG A 67 -4.91 -4.58 -12.66
CA ARG A 67 -4.83 -5.10 -11.30
C ARG A 67 -5.10 -6.60 -11.24
N LEU A 68 -4.64 -7.18 -10.15
CA LEU A 68 -5.13 -8.46 -9.63
C LEU A 68 -5.72 -8.17 -8.25
N ASP A 69 -6.97 -8.57 -8.00
CA ASP A 69 -7.56 -8.49 -6.67
C ASP A 69 -8.26 -9.80 -6.34
N ARG A 70 -7.59 -10.65 -5.56
CA ARG A 70 -8.18 -11.91 -5.07
C ARG A 70 -9.05 -11.74 -3.82
N SER A 71 -9.03 -10.56 -3.20
CA SER A 71 -9.77 -10.31 -1.96
C SER A 71 -11.20 -9.85 -2.22
N ARG A 72 -11.46 -9.24 -3.38
CA ARG A 72 -12.80 -8.86 -3.83
C ARG A 72 -12.79 -8.57 -5.33
N SER A 73 -13.86 -8.95 -6.02
CA SER A 73 -14.14 -8.41 -7.34
C SER A 73 -14.42 -6.90 -7.20
N GLN A 74 -13.54 -6.06 -7.75
CA GLN A 74 -13.81 -4.64 -7.98
C GLN A 74 -14.51 -4.42 -9.32
N ALA A 75 -15.29 -5.42 -9.77
CA ALA A 75 -16.11 -5.32 -10.98
C ALA A 75 -16.98 -4.06 -10.95
N GLY A 76 -17.10 -3.43 -12.11
CA GLY A 76 -17.82 -2.17 -12.26
C GLY A 76 -17.03 -0.92 -11.81
N GLN A 77 -15.78 -1.03 -11.36
CA GLN A 77 -14.95 0.16 -11.14
C GLN A 77 -14.23 0.65 -12.40
N SER A 78 -14.13 1.96 -12.54
CA SER A 78 -13.42 2.63 -13.64
C SER A 78 -12.78 3.95 -13.22
N GLY A 79 -11.84 4.44 -14.03
CA GLY A 79 -11.18 5.72 -13.81
C GLY A 79 -10.26 5.74 -12.58
N ASN A 80 -9.80 4.56 -12.14
CA ASN A 80 -8.99 4.42 -10.95
C ASN A 80 -7.68 5.18 -11.09
N ARG A 81 -7.40 6.08 -10.15
CA ARG A 81 -6.15 6.84 -10.09
C ARG A 81 -5.73 7.09 -8.66
N ALA A 82 -4.44 7.27 -8.43
CA ALA A 82 -3.86 7.66 -7.17
C ALA A 82 -3.05 8.95 -7.33
N ILE A 83 -3.11 9.81 -6.33
CA ILE A 83 -2.23 10.97 -6.19
C ILE A 83 -1.41 10.75 -4.93
N TYR A 84 -0.08 10.76 -5.07
CA TYR A 84 0.84 10.69 -3.94
C TYR A 84 1.43 12.07 -3.66
N THR A 85 1.28 12.55 -2.44
CA THR A 85 1.86 13.81 -1.98
C THR A 85 2.64 13.60 -0.69
N VAL A 86 3.67 14.42 -0.49
CA VAL A 86 4.39 14.46 0.77
C VAL A 86 3.63 15.39 1.71
N ALA A 87 3.30 14.90 2.91
CA ALA A 87 2.56 15.63 3.93
C ALA A 87 3.26 15.53 5.29
N GLY A 88 2.88 16.40 6.23
CA GLY A 88 3.53 16.49 7.54
C GLY A 88 4.87 17.21 7.52
N SER A 89 5.58 17.20 8.65
CA SER A 89 6.85 17.91 8.85
C SER A 89 7.75 17.18 9.85
N GLY A 90 9.07 17.29 9.67
CA GLY A 90 10.04 16.64 10.57
C GLY A 90 9.82 15.13 10.62
N ASP A 91 9.80 14.57 11.83
CA ASP A 91 9.63 13.13 12.08
C ASP A 91 8.21 12.61 11.80
N ASP A 92 7.23 13.51 11.66
CA ASP A 92 5.84 13.18 11.35
C ASP A 92 5.54 13.26 9.85
N GLN A 93 6.57 13.31 9.00
CA GLN A 93 6.39 13.29 7.55
C GLN A 93 5.87 11.93 7.05
N TYR A 94 4.93 11.96 6.12
CA TYR A 94 4.35 10.77 5.50
C TYR A 94 3.96 11.04 4.04
N ILE A 95 3.66 9.97 3.31
CA ILE A 95 3.09 10.06 1.97
C ILE A 95 1.58 9.93 2.09
N GLU A 96 0.83 10.94 1.69
CA GLU A 96 -0.62 10.83 1.53
C GLU A 96 -0.92 10.23 0.16
N ALA A 97 -1.74 9.18 0.14
CA ALA A 97 -2.19 8.48 -1.05
C ALA A 97 -3.70 8.67 -1.19
N THR A 98 -4.11 9.55 -2.09
CA THR A 98 -5.52 9.79 -2.40
C THR A 98 -5.90 9.02 -3.65
N ASN A 99 -6.78 8.03 -3.48
CA ASN A 99 -7.27 7.17 -4.55
C ASN A 99 -8.66 7.65 -4.98
N PHE A 100 -8.90 7.67 -6.28
CA PHE A 100 -10.17 8.03 -6.89
C PHE A 100 -10.64 6.89 -7.76
N TYR A 101 -11.95 6.66 -7.80
CA TYR A 101 -12.57 5.68 -8.70
C TYR A 101 -14.05 6.03 -8.92
N ARG A 102 -14.66 5.49 -9.96
CA ARG A 102 -16.11 5.48 -10.17
C ARG A 102 -16.62 4.06 -10.04
N LYS A 103 -17.85 3.89 -9.60
CA LYS A 103 -18.50 2.60 -9.43
C LYS A 103 -19.73 2.52 -10.34
N GLU A 104 -19.92 1.39 -10.99
CA GLU A 104 -21.10 1.13 -11.77
C GLU A 104 -22.36 1.25 -10.90
N GLY A 105 -23.43 1.83 -11.46
CA GLY A 105 -24.68 2.07 -10.73
C GLY A 105 -24.67 3.31 -9.81
N THR A 106 -23.55 4.05 -9.70
CA THR A 106 -23.51 5.32 -8.93
C THR A 106 -23.55 6.57 -9.82
N GLY A 107 -23.87 6.42 -11.11
CA GLY A 107 -23.82 7.49 -12.10
C GLY A 107 -22.39 8.03 -12.30
N ASP A 108 -22.25 9.33 -12.57
CA ASP A 108 -20.95 10.01 -12.73
C ASP A 108 -20.25 10.32 -11.39
N ARG A 109 -20.76 9.79 -10.28
CA ARG A 109 -20.20 10.07 -8.95
C ARG A 109 -18.79 9.49 -8.84
N GLU A 110 -17.87 10.34 -8.40
CA GLU A 110 -16.50 9.95 -8.08
C GLU A 110 -16.35 9.67 -6.58
N HIS A 111 -15.72 8.55 -6.27
CA HIS A 111 -15.40 8.12 -4.92
C HIS A 111 -13.94 8.41 -4.61
N VAL A 112 -13.65 8.74 -3.34
CA VAL A 112 -12.30 9.09 -2.86
C VAL A 112 -11.95 8.24 -1.64
N ALA A 113 -10.74 7.69 -1.61
CA ALA A 113 -10.19 6.93 -0.50
C ALA A 113 -8.76 7.37 -0.17
N ASN A 114 -8.53 7.78 1.08
CA ASN A 114 -7.23 8.28 1.54
C ASN A 114 -6.50 7.24 2.39
N ALA A 115 -5.20 7.10 2.16
CA ALA A 115 -4.30 6.32 2.98
C ALA A 115 -3.05 7.12 3.32
N ARG A 116 -2.42 6.81 4.45
CA ARG A 116 -1.06 7.27 4.76
C ARG A 116 -0.08 6.16 4.48
N ALA A 117 1.06 6.51 3.90
CA ALA A 117 2.11 5.57 3.55
C ALA A 117 3.49 6.01 4.04
N TRP A 118 4.30 5.02 4.40
CA TRP A 118 5.68 5.19 4.83
C TRP A 118 6.57 4.16 4.16
N PRO A 119 7.66 4.57 3.51
CA PRO A 119 8.70 3.63 3.09
C PRO A 119 9.29 2.91 4.30
N ILE A 120 9.48 1.61 4.19
CA ILE A 120 10.08 0.79 5.25
C ILE A 120 11.60 0.97 5.20
N GLU A 121 12.21 1.16 6.37
CA GLU A 121 13.67 1.22 6.53
C GLU A 121 14.37 -0.01 5.95
N ASP A 122 15.63 0.16 5.53
CA ASP A 122 16.47 -0.89 4.92
C ASP A 122 15.98 -1.49 3.59
N THR A 123 14.80 -1.08 3.10
CA THR A 123 14.26 -1.50 1.80
C THR A 123 14.65 -0.57 0.65
N SER A 124 15.47 0.45 0.91
CA SER A 124 15.82 1.50 -0.06
C SER A 124 14.58 2.07 -0.77
N ASN A 125 13.52 2.32 0.01
CA ASN A 125 12.22 2.82 -0.43
C ASN A 125 11.45 1.91 -1.41
N GLY A 126 11.82 0.63 -1.54
CA GLY A 126 11.12 -0.32 -2.42
C GLY A 126 9.84 -0.90 -1.84
N VAL A 127 9.65 -0.80 -0.52
CA VAL A 127 8.56 -1.45 0.20
C VAL A 127 7.94 -0.44 1.13
N TRP A 128 6.63 -0.25 1.04
CA TRP A 128 5.94 0.74 1.85
C TRP A 128 4.82 0.10 2.64
N TRP A 129 4.58 0.69 3.80
CA TRP A 129 3.48 0.39 4.69
C TRP A 129 2.38 1.42 4.51
N PHE A 130 1.13 0.97 4.41
CA PHE A 130 -0.06 1.80 4.33
C PHE A 130 -0.90 1.65 5.58
N SER A 131 -1.54 2.75 5.98
CA SER A 131 -2.52 2.79 7.06
C SER A 131 -3.73 3.60 6.62
N VAL A 132 -4.90 2.99 6.71
CA VAL A 132 -6.19 3.67 6.51
C VAL A 132 -6.92 3.74 7.83
N LEU A 133 -7.26 4.97 8.26
CA LEU A 133 -7.90 5.25 9.55
C LEU A 133 -7.23 4.61 10.79
N ARG A 134 -5.96 4.19 10.68
CA ARG A 134 -5.24 3.37 11.69
C ARG A 134 -5.85 2.00 12.00
N LEU A 135 -7.03 1.68 11.47
CA LEU A 135 -7.73 0.41 11.68
C LEU A 135 -7.30 -0.66 10.68
N ILE A 136 -6.87 -0.25 9.48
CA ILE A 136 -6.51 -1.17 8.40
C ILE A 136 -5.09 -0.85 7.95
N GLN A 137 -4.25 -1.88 7.91
CA GLN A 137 -2.84 -1.76 7.59
C GLN A 137 -2.44 -2.82 6.56
N PHE A 138 -1.67 -2.41 5.55
CA PHE A 138 -1.18 -3.32 4.52
C PHE A 138 0.18 -2.90 3.97
N ARG A 139 0.85 -3.83 3.31
CA ARG A 139 2.17 -3.60 2.71
C ARG A 139 2.08 -3.77 1.20
N TRP A 140 2.80 -2.91 0.50
CA TRP A 140 3.07 -3.09 -0.91
C TRP A 140 4.58 -3.09 -1.17
N ALA A 141 4.98 -3.71 -2.26
CA ALA A 141 6.36 -3.71 -2.74
C ALA A 141 6.37 -3.30 -4.20
N LEU A 142 7.21 -2.34 -4.56
CA LEU A 142 7.46 -1.94 -5.94
C LEU A 142 8.34 -3.02 -6.59
N LEU A 143 7.75 -3.85 -7.45
CA LEU A 143 8.40 -4.99 -8.11
C LEU A 143 9.18 -4.57 -9.35
N ALA A 144 8.70 -3.51 -10.01
CA ALA A 144 9.41 -2.83 -11.08
C ALA A 144 9.02 -1.35 -11.08
N LEU A 145 9.99 -0.51 -11.46
CA LEU A 145 9.80 0.91 -11.65
C LEU A 145 10.61 1.33 -12.87
N ASP A 146 9.94 1.99 -13.80
CA ASP A 146 10.58 2.56 -14.98
C ASP A 146 11.63 3.62 -14.58
N PRO A 147 12.81 3.68 -15.23
CA PRO A 147 13.84 4.69 -14.90
C PRO A 147 13.36 6.14 -15.00
N ASP A 148 12.39 6.40 -15.87
CA ASP A 148 11.75 7.69 -16.08
C ASP A 148 10.46 7.86 -15.26
N TYR A 149 10.14 6.89 -14.39
CA TYR A 149 9.00 6.88 -13.49
C TYR A 149 7.66 6.97 -14.25
N GLN A 150 7.64 6.46 -15.48
CA GLN A 150 6.45 6.47 -16.35
C GLN A 150 5.48 5.34 -16.03
N TRP A 151 5.97 4.22 -15.52
CA TRP A 151 5.15 3.08 -15.11
C TRP A 151 5.79 2.32 -13.95
N CYS A 152 4.98 1.61 -13.17
CA CYS A 152 5.46 0.72 -12.13
C CYS A 152 4.54 -0.50 -11.93
N VAL A 153 5.09 -1.53 -11.30
CA VAL A 153 4.36 -2.72 -10.85
C VAL A 153 4.49 -2.78 -9.35
N ALA A 154 3.37 -2.81 -8.64
CA ALA A 154 3.32 -2.96 -7.19
C ALA A 154 2.53 -4.20 -6.81
N GLY A 155 2.91 -4.89 -5.74
CA GLY A 155 2.18 -6.06 -5.27
C GLY A 155 2.31 -6.28 -3.77
N ASN A 156 1.41 -7.08 -3.20
CA ASN A 156 1.48 -7.44 -1.79
C ASN A 156 2.29 -8.74 -1.56
N PRO A 157 2.95 -8.90 -0.39
CA PRO A 157 3.75 -10.10 -0.08
C PRO A 157 2.98 -11.43 -0.12
N LYS A 158 1.65 -11.39 0.00
CA LYS A 158 0.77 -12.58 -0.06
C LYS A 158 0.42 -13.01 -1.50
N LEU A 159 0.90 -12.28 -2.51
CA LEU A 159 0.61 -12.53 -3.94
C LEU A 159 -0.88 -12.47 -4.30
N GLN A 160 -1.70 -11.85 -3.45
CA GLN A 160 -3.15 -11.75 -3.60
C GLN A 160 -3.58 -10.47 -4.33
N ASN A 161 -2.75 -9.43 -4.27
CA ASN A 161 -3.04 -8.13 -4.87
C ASN A 161 -1.84 -7.61 -5.67
N LEU A 162 -2.12 -7.12 -6.87
CA LEU A 162 -1.15 -6.55 -7.81
C LEU A 162 -1.77 -5.31 -8.44
N TRP A 163 -0.96 -4.29 -8.68
CA TRP A 163 -1.33 -3.08 -9.39
C TRP A 163 -0.30 -2.75 -10.45
N TYR A 164 -0.80 -2.43 -11.65
CA TYR A 164 -0.02 -1.81 -12.70
C TYR A 164 -0.39 -0.34 -12.74
N LEU A 165 0.59 0.51 -12.48
CA LEU A 165 0.40 1.96 -12.46
C LEU A 165 1.17 2.60 -13.62
N SER A 166 0.60 3.68 -14.15
CA SER A 166 1.19 4.46 -15.25
C SER A 166 0.94 5.95 -15.06
N ARG A 167 1.84 6.80 -15.56
CA ARG A 167 1.62 8.25 -15.63
C ARG A 167 0.57 8.63 -16.68
N THR A 168 0.29 7.74 -17.62
CA THR A 168 -0.74 7.87 -18.65
C THR A 168 -1.89 6.89 -18.43
N PRO A 169 -3.14 7.22 -18.84
CA PRO A 169 -4.30 6.33 -18.67
C PRO A 169 -4.21 5.04 -19.48
N HIS A 170 -3.37 5.00 -20.51
CA HIS A 170 -3.13 3.80 -21.31
C HIS A 170 -1.63 3.57 -21.50
N VAL A 171 -1.24 2.31 -21.56
CA VAL A 171 0.14 1.87 -21.83
C VAL A 171 0.21 1.11 -23.15
N SER A 172 1.39 1.14 -23.79
CA SER A 172 1.60 0.37 -25.01
C SER A 172 1.49 -1.14 -24.74
N PRO A 173 1.15 -1.95 -25.77
CA PRO A 173 1.16 -3.41 -25.63
C PRO A 173 2.50 -3.99 -25.15
N ALA A 174 3.62 -3.33 -25.50
CA ALA A 174 4.95 -3.73 -25.06
C ALA A 174 5.15 -3.51 -23.55
N VAL A 175 4.76 -2.34 -23.03
CA VAL A 175 4.82 -2.04 -21.59
C VAL A 175 3.90 -2.98 -20.81
N TRP A 176 2.68 -3.22 -21.31
CA TRP A 176 1.75 -4.18 -20.71
C TRP A 176 2.32 -5.60 -20.61
N ARG A 177 2.99 -6.10 -21.67
CA ARG A 177 3.67 -7.40 -21.62
C ARG A 177 4.83 -7.42 -20.64
N ARG A 178 5.59 -6.32 -20.54
CA ARG A 178 6.68 -6.19 -19.56
C ARG A 178 6.17 -6.25 -18.13
N MET A 179 5.09 -5.54 -17.81
CA MET A 179 4.44 -5.57 -16.50
C MET A 179 3.99 -7.00 -16.12
N GLN A 180 3.37 -7.71 -17.06
CA GLN A 180 2.98 -9.11 -16.87
C GLN A 180 4.17 -10.03 -16.65
N GLY A 181 5.29 -9.82 -17.36
CA GLY A 181 6.54 -10.55 -17.12
C GLY A 181 7.03 -10.37 -15.68
N VAL A 182 7.14 -9.12 -15.23
CA VAL A 182 7.54 -8.78 -13.85
C VAL A 182 6.65 -9.47 -12.81
N ALA A 183 5.33 -9.45 -13.02
CA ALA A 183 4.40 -10.10 -12.12
C ALA A 183 4.61 -11.62 -12.05
N ARG A 184 4.75 -12.29 -13.19
CA ARG A 184 5.06 -13.74 -13.24
C ARG A 184 6.39 -14.07 -12.55
N ASP A 185 7.43 -13.28 -12.79
CA ASP A 185 8.75 -13.48 -12.21
C ASP A 185 8.78 -13.33 -10.68
N ASN A 186 7.76 -12.65 -10.13
CA ASN A 186 7.53 -12.50 -8.68
C ASN A 186 6.50 -13.50 -8.12
N GLY A 187 6.03 -14.45 -8.92
CA GLY A 187 5.15 -15.54 -8.49
C GLY A 187 3.66 -15.21 -8.54
N PHE A 188 3.25 -14.09 -9.14
CA PHE A 188 1.82 -13.81 -9.35
C PHE A 188 1.28 -14.67 -10.48
N ASP A 189 0.19 -15.38 -10.22
CA ASP A 189 -0.65 -15.92 -11.29
C ASP A 189 -1.46 -14.79 -11.92
N ILE A 190 -1.08 -14.45 -13.16
CA ILE A 190 -1.61 -13.30 -13.89
C ILE A 190 -2.86 -13.63 -14.74
N ARG A 191 -3.38 -14.86 -14.69
CA ARG A 191 -4.56 -15.25 -15.47
C ARG A 191 -5.78 -14.40 -15.14
N ASP A 192 -5.86 -13.98 -13.88
CA ASP A 192 -6.95 -13.14 -13.35
C ASP A 192 -6.56 -11.65 -13.30
N VAL A 193 -5.49 -11.23 -14.00
CA VAL A 193 -5.14 -9.81 -14.10
C VAL A 193 -6.09 -9.14 -15.08
N GLU A 194 -6.81 -8.16 -14.58
CA GLU A 194 -7.78 -7.38 -15.33
C GLU A 194 -7.16 -6.05 -15.78
N ARG A 195 -7.62 -5.56 -16.94
CA ARG A 195 -7.38 -4.17 -17.34
C ARG A 195 -8.39 -3.28 -16.64
N THR A 196 -7.91 -2.19 -16.07
CA THR A 196 -8.79 -1.20 -15.48
C THR A 196 -9.26 -0.24 -16.57
N ALA A 197 -10.57 -0.06 -16.68
CA ALA A 197 -11.14 0.88 -17.65
C ALA A 197 -10.73 2.31 -17.26
N GLN A 198 -10.11 3.03 -18.19
CA GLN A 198 -9.72 4.43 -18.03
C GLN A 198 -10.52 5.30 -19.01
N PRO A 199 -10.85 6.55 -18.65
CA PRO A 199 -11.46 7.49 -19.58
C PRO A 199 -10.56 7.62 -20.81
N LEU A 200 -11.18 7.72 -22.00
CA LEU A 200 -10.44 8.06 -23.21
C LEU A 200 -9.64 9.33 -22.92
N ALA A 201 -8.34 9.31 -23.20
CA ALA A 201 -7.50 10.49 -23.05
C ALA A 201 -8.11 11.63 -23.88
N GLY A 202 -8.76 12.59 -23.21
CA GLY A 202 -9.17 13.82 -23.86
C GLY A 202 -7.92 14.59 -24.33
N PRO A 203 -7.98 15.33 -25.44
CA PRO A 203 -6.87 16.20 -25.82
C PRO A 203 -6.73 17.31 -24.75
N GLY A 204 -5.72 17.19 -23.88
CA GLY A 204 -5.28 18.26 -22.98
C GLY A 204 -5.89 18.26 -21.56
N ALA A 205 -5.54 17.28 -20.72
CA ALA A 205 -5.64 17.48 -19.27
C ALA A 205 -4.46 18.37 -18.81
N PRO A 206 -4.69 19.56 -18.24
CA PRO A 206 -3.61 20.45 -17.84
C PRO A 206 -2.86 19.89 -16.63
N ALA A 207 -1.54 19.99 -16.68
CA ALA A 207 -0.71 19.96 -15.49
C ALA A 207 -1.00 21.23 -14.68
N GLY A 208 -1.62 21.06 -13.51
CA GLY A 208 -1.68 22.11 -12.49
C GLY A 208 -3.06 22.71 -12.21
N SER A 209 -3.32 22.80 -10.91
CA SER A 209 -4.26 23.69 -10.21
C SER A 209 -5.77 23.54 -10.46
N GLY A 210 -6.46 23.18 -9.37
CA GLY A 210 -7.83 23.61 -9.09
C GLY A 210 -8.92 22.60 -9.40
N ALA A 211 -9.11 21.59 -8.55
CA ALA A 211 -10.39 20.89 -8.48
C ALA A 211 -11.20 21.47 -7.31
N GLY A 212 -12.16 22.33 -7.68
CA GLY A 212 -13.25 22.75 -6.80
C GLY A 212 -14.06 21.56 -6.30
N GLN A 213 -14.63 21.73 -5.12
CA GLN A 213 -15.45 20.76 -4.42
C GLN A 213 -16.69 20.42 -5.25
N ALA A 214 -16.72 19.24 -5.86
CA ALA A 214 -17.94 18.63 -6.36
C ALA A 214 -18.04 17.20 -5.82
N GLY A 215 -18.95 17.01 -4.87
CA GLY A 215 -19.57 15.71 -4.58
C GLY A 215 -18.73 14.60 -3.93
N CYS A 216 -17.58 14.90 -3.33
CA CYS A 216 -16.83 13.92 -2.53
C CYS A 216 -17.69 13.42 -1.36
N ILE A 217 -17.87 12.10 -1.26
CA ILE A 217 -18.43 11.48 -0.05
C ILE A 217 -17.54 11.80 1.15
N SER A 218 -18.17 12.20 2.26
CA SER A 218 -17.49 12.37 3.54
C SER A 218 -17.24 11.02 4.23
N TRP A 219 -16.22 11.00 5.08
CA TRP A 219 -15.68 9.86 5.84
C TRP A 219 -16.66 8.78 6.39
N PRO A 220 -17.90 9.08 6.83
CA PRO A 220 -18.76 8.08 7.46
C PRO A 220 -19.31 6.99 6.53
N GLU A 221 -19.67 7.32 5.28
CA GLU A 221 -20.24 6.34 4.33
C GLU A 221 -19.17 5.33 3.86
N TRP A 222 -17.92 5.79 3.69
CA TRP A 222 -16.78 4.92 3.38
C TRP A 222 -16.42 3.99 4.55
N ALA A 223 -16.45 4.47 5.79
CA ALA A 223 -16.19 3.64 6.97
C ALA A 223 -17.27 2.55 7.18
N ALA A 224 -18.52 2.81 6.79
CA ALA A 224 -19.60 1.82 6.82
C ALA A 224 -19.43 0.74 5.73
N GLU A 225 -19.04 1.12 4.50
CA GLU A 225 -18.66 0.16 3.47
C GLU A 225 -17.43 -0.67 3.90
N MET A 226 -16.45 -0.05 4.55
CA MET A 226 -15.27 -0.75 5.09
C MET A 226 -15.56 -1.59 6.33
N GLY A 227 -16.56 -1.23 7.14
CA GLY A 227 -17.06 -2.04 8.26
C GLY A 227 -17.77 -3.30 7.78
N SER A 228 -18.42 -3.24 6.60
CA SER A 228 -18.90 -4.44 5.91
C SER A 228 -17.77 -5.27 5.28
N LEU A 229 -16.69 -4.62 4.81
CA LEU A 229 -15.47 -5.25 4.28
C LEU A 229 -14.62 -5.94 5.36
N ALA A 230 -14.59 -5.39 6.58
CA ALA A 230 -13.89 -5.99 7.71
C ALA A 230 -14.50 -7.36 8.06
N ARG A 231 -15.82 -7.54 7.98
CA ARG A 231 -16.46 -8.84 8.26
C ARG A 231 -16.19 -9.94 7.22
N GLY A 232 -15.77 -9.58 6.00
CA GLY A 232 -15.43 -10.55 4.95
C GLY A 232 -13.94 -10.90 4.85
N LEU A 233 -13.06 -10.14 5.52
CA LEU A 233 -11.62 -10.40 5.59
C LEU A 233 -11.22 -11.36 6.72
N PHE A 234 -12.20 -11.84 7.51
CA PHE A 234 -12.00 -12.76 8.61
C PHE A 234 -12.92 -13.99 8.46
N SER A 235 -12.40 -15.06 7.83
CA SER A 235 -12.59 -16.37 8.42
C SER A 235 -11.38 -16.62 9.32
N THR A 236 -11.55 -16.39 10.60
CA THR A 236 -10.76 -17.10 11.61
C THR A 236 -11.55 -18.38 11.93
N GLU A 237 -11.39 -19.43 11.14
CA GLU A 237 -11.66 -20.78 11.64
C GLU A 237 -10.34 -21.40 12.09
N GLY A 238 -10.33 -21.91 13.32
CA GLY A 238 -9.25 -22.74 13.86
C GLY A 238 -8.59 -22.24 15.12
N GLY A 239 -9.36 -21.87 16.15
CA GLY A 239 -8.86 -22.03 17.53
C GLY A 239 -8.82 -23.53 17.86
N PRO A 240 -7.77 -24.07 18.51
CA PRO A 240 -7.73 -25.48 18.87
C PRO A 240 -8.84 -25.79 19.89
N THR A 241 -9.69 -26.76 19.57
CA THR A 241 -10.56 -27.41 20.55
C THR A 241 -9.67 -28.19 21.53
N GLY A 242 -9.60 -27.70 22.76
CA GLY A 242 -9.26 -28.47 23.96
C GLY A 242 -10.51 -28.62 24.82
#